data_AF-A0A9E5A9X6-F1
#
_entry.id   AF-A0A9E5A9X6-F1
#
_cell.length_a   1.000
_cell.length_b   1.000
_cell.length_c   1.000
_cell.angle_alpha   90.00
_cell.angle_beta   90.00
_cell.angle_gamma   90.00
#
_symmetry.space_group_name_H-M   'P 1'
#
loop_
_entity.id
_entity.type
_entity.pdbx_description
1 polymer ?
#
loop_
_entity_poly.entity_id
_entity_poly.type
_entity_poly.pdbx_seq_one_letter_code
_entity_poly.pdbx_strand_id
1 'polypeptide(L)'
;LWEITKQGMEFYSDFFDYAYPFDKYDQIFVPEFNAGAMENVGAVTHSERMVFRDPPTENQRSSRAMVILHEMAHMWFGNLVTMRWWNDLWLNESFAEYMAHLALDESTRFTTAWQAFNARKAWAYRQDQLVTTHPIAGQVADTDQTLLNFDGITYAKGAATIQQLVAVLGMDGFRDAMRGYFRRHAFGNTTLHEFLDALQTGAGDTGGAVGDLHQWARVWLETPSLNTLAASWEVDGDRLSRLAIAQTAPPEYPTLRPHQIEVALVRERGGRLEVEALPVHVEGAETEVPAAIGRPAPRLVVPNHNDHAFVKIALDPASLAFVRGNLQRIEDPLLRQLIWQALWNMVRDQQLRSTDYLDLAAAKIEGERDQELVETILGNVQAAIGRYLPDALRQERAHAVSEVAWRALQTAPTGDLQIIWARALIGLAISPPDIERVARLVDGELAVAGLAIDQEMRWAVAVLYVGYGLPGAQQRLAAERARDPSDRGQRALLRAEASVPDAAVKARAWERFLGEGYGSLHLTAAAMGGFHWWVQRELVAPYVERFFEAAPLVFEQKEKEFAQSFFGALFPSGRVEQAVLDRSERLLAEIGDGWPLLRRSLREANDDLARAIKCRAFAASGG
;
A
#
# COMPACT_ATOMS: atom_id res chain seq x y z
N LEU A 1 -12.78 -18.71 -8.01
CA LEU A 1 -11.97 -18.76 -9.24
C LEU A 1 -12.91 -18.72 -10.43
N TRP A 2 -13.55 -19.84 -10.80
CA TRP A 2 -14.46 -19.91 -11.96
C TRP A 2 -15.61 -18.90 -11.96
N GLU A 3 -16.22 -18.62 -10.81
CA GLU A 3 -17.27 -17.61 -10.68
C GLU A 3 -16.76 -16.21 -11.07
N ILE A 4 -15.67 -15.76 -10.42
CA ILE A 4 -15.01 -14.48 -10.73
C ILE A 4 -14.59 -14.39 -12.19
N THR A 5 -14.04 -15.47 -12.76
CA THR A 5 -13.66 -15.49 -14.18
C THR A 5 -14.86 -15.36 -15.11
N LYS A 6 -16.02 -15.95 -14.79
CA LYS A 6 -17.23 -15.76 -15.61
C LYS A 6 -17.75 -14.34 -15.53
N GLN A 7 -17.83 -13.80 -14.30
CA GLN A 7 -18.25 -12.42 -14.05
C GLN A 7 -17.35 -11.41 -14.77
N GLY A 8 -16.03 -11.58 -14.70
CA GLY A 8 -15.08 -10.75 -15.43
C GLY A 8 -15.23 -10.83 -16.94
N MET A 9 -15.44 -12.03 -17.50
CA MET A 9 -15.62 -12.20 -18.96
C MET A 9 -16.87 -11.48 -19.46
N GLU A 10 -17.98 -11.61 -18.71
CA GLU A 10 -19.25 -10.92 -18.99
C GLU A 10 -19.05 -9.40 -18.88
N PHE A 11 -18.51 -8.94 -17.75
CA PHE A 11 -18.28 -7.52 -17.50
C PHE A 11 -17.41 -6.86 -18.58
N TYR A 12 -16.24 -7.41 -18.91
CA TYR A 12 -15.33 -6.79 -19.88
C TYR A 12 -15.90 -6.82 -21.30
N SER A 13 -16.57 -7.92 -21.69
CA SER A 13 -17.21 -8.01 -23.01
C SER A 13 -18.31 -6.96 -23.19
N ASP A 14 -19.13 -6.76 -22.16
CA ASP A 14 -20.24 -5.80 -22.18
C ASP A 14 -19.76 -4.35 -22.07
N PHE A 15 -18.78 -4.10 -21.19
CA PHE A 15 -18.23 -2.76 -20.97
C PHE A 15 -17.53 -2.25 -22.23
N PHE A 16 -16.64 -3.06 -22.82
CA PHE A 16 -15.89 -2.68 -24.01
C PHE A 16 -16.64 -2.90 -25.32
N ASP A 17 -17.83 -3.51 -25.29
CA ASP A 17 -18.62 -3.89 -26.47
C ASP A 17 -17.74 -4.60 -27.52
N TYR A 18 -16.93 -5.52 -27.01
CA TYR A 18 -15.94 -6.30 -27.75
C TYR A 18 -15.77 -7.64 -27.04
N ALA A 19 -16.24 -8.73 -27.66
CA ALA A 19 -16.16 -10.07 -27.09
C ALA A 19 -14.71 -10.49 -26.83
N TYR A 20 -14.50 -11.43 -25.90
CA TYR A 20 -13.18 -11.97 -25.61
C TYR A 20 -12.40 -12.33 -26.90
N PRO A 21 -11.24 -11.71 -27.18
CA PRO A 21 -10.63 -11.73 -28.50
C PRO A 21 -9.81 -12.98 -28.83
N PHE A 22 -9.70 -13.94 -27.90
CA PHE A 22 -8.80 -15.10 -28.03
C PHE A 22 -9.54 -16.44 -27.88
N ASP A 23 -8.90 -17.54 -28.28
CA ASP A 23 -9.56 -18.85 -28.35
C ASP A 23 -9.75 -19.53 -26.98
N LYS A 24 -8.86 -19.26 -26.02
CA LYS A 24 -8.87 -19.91 -24.70
C LYS A 24 -8.36 -18.97 -23.61
N TYR A 25 -8.78 -19.23 -22.37
CA TYR A 25 -8.31 -18.54 -21.18
C TYR A 25 -7.94 -19.56 -20.09
N ASP A 26 -6.64 -19.77 -19.89
CA ASP A 26 -6.09 -20.65 -18.86
C ASP A 26 -5.57 -19.82 -17.68
N GLN A 27 -5.77 -20.29 -16.44
CA GLN A 27 -5.19 -19.73 -15.22
C GLN A 27 -4.26 -20.74 -14.56
N ILE A 28 -2.99 -20.39 -14.40
CA ILE A 28 -1.91 -21.28 -13.98
C ILE A 28 -1.26 -20.73 -12.71
N PHE A 29 -1.46 -21.39 -11.58
CA PHE A 29 -0.77 -21.02 -10.33
C PHE A 29 0.64 -21.62 -10.33
N VAL A 30 1.65 -20.75 -10.32
CA VAL A 30 3.06 -21.12 -10.52
C VAL A 30 3.86 -20.97 -9.21
N PRO A 31 4.69 -21.97 -8.86
CA PRO A 31 5.56 -21.91 -7.69
C PRO A 31 6.71 -20.92 -7.91
N GLU A 32 7.22 -20.32 -6.83
CA GLU A 32 8.35 -19.39 -6.87
C GLU A 32 8.20 -18.22 -7.87
N PHE A 33 6.96 -17.80 -8.13
CA PHE A 33 6.70 -16.69 -9.05
C PHE A 33 7.05 -15.34 -8.42
N ASN A 34 7.91 -14.58 -9.09
CA ASN A 34 8.45 -13.32 -8.58
C ASN A 34 7.42 -12.18 -8.61
N ALA A 35 6.51 -12.20 -9.57
CA ALA A 35 5.43 -11.22 -9.72
C ALA A 35 4.13 -11.65 -9.00
N GLY A 36 3.13 -10.78 -9.02
CA GLY A 36 1.78 -11.14 -8.55
C GLY A 36 1.09 -12.12 -9.51
N ALA A 37 1.06 -11.74 -10.78
CA ALA A 37 0.54 -12.50 -11.90
C ALA A 37 1.15 -11.96 -13.21
N MET A 38 0.80 -12.55 -14.36
CA MET A 38 1.20 -12.10 -15.70
C MET A 38 0.18 -12.54 -16.74
N GLU A 39 -0.17 -11.62 -17.64
CA GLU A 39 -1.32 -11.62 -18.53
C GLU A 39 -1.13 -12.41 -19.84
N ASN A 40 -0.23 -13.39 -19.89
CA ASN A 40 0.09 -14.09 -21.14
C ASN A 40 -1.18 -14.67 -21.79
N VAL A 41 -1.45 -14.29 -23.04
CA VAL A 41 -2.66 -14.71 -23.77
C VAL A 41 -2.78 -16.24 -23.80
N GLY A 42 -3.90 -16.75 -23.28
CA GLY A 42 -4.18 -18.18 -23.20
C GLY A 42 -3.37 -18.97 -22.18
N ALA A 43 -2.57 -18.31 -21.33
CA ALA A 43 -1.75 -18.92 -20.28
C ALA A 43 -1.46 -17.93 -19.13
N VAL A 44 -2.50 -17.35 -18.53
CA VAL A 44 -2.35 -16.36 -17.45
C VAL A 44 -1.75 -17.04 -16.22
N THR A 45 -0.63 -16.52 -15.73
CA THR A 45 0.08 -17.10 -14.58
C THR A 45 -0.19 -16.31 -13.31
N HIS A 46 -0.42 -16.98 -12.19
CA HIS A 46 -0.62 -16.36 -10.88
C HIS A 46 0.38 -16.91 -9.87
N SER A 47 0.83 -16.07 -8.94
CA SER A 47 1.67 -16.50 -7.84
C SER A 47 0.95 -17.52 -6.94
N GLU A 48 1.65 -18.59 -6.56
CA GLU A 48 1.15 -19.62 -5.62
C GLU A 48 0.71 -19.07 -4.25
N ARG A 49 1.13 -17.85 -3.89
CA ARG A 49 0.68 -17.18 -2.65
C ARG A 49 -0.84 -16.99 -2.58
N MET A 50 -1.52 -16.99 -3.73
CA MET A 50 -2.98 -16.89 -3.86
C MET A 50 -3.69 -18.25 -3.72
N VAL A 51 -2.92 -19.33 -3.60
CA VAL A 51 -3.42 -20.65 -3.21
C VAL A 51 -3.35 -20.76 -1.68
N PHE A 52 -4.50 -20.50 -1.05
CA PHE A 52 -4.64 -20.51 0.40
C PHE A 52 -4.79 -21.96 0.90
N ARG A 53 -3.99 -22.31 1.92
CA ARG A 53 -4.07 -23.63 2.60
C ARG A 53 -4.96 -23.60 3.81
N ASP A 54 -4.90 -22.50 4.55
CA ASP A 54 -5.79 -22.19 5.65
C ASP A 54 -7.01 -21.40 5.15
N PRO A 55 -8.13 -21.37 5.90
CA PRO A 55 -9.28 -20.56 5.54
C PRO A 55 -8.87 -19.09 5.32
N PRO A 56 -8.94 -18.59 4.07
CA PRO A 56 -8.56 -17.21 3.80
C PRO A 56 -9.64 -16.26 4.28
N THR A 57 -9.21 -15.09 4.75
CA THR A 57 -10.10 -13.99 5.06
C THR A 57 -10.80 -13.48 3.81
N GLU A 58 -11.87 -12.74 4.00
CA GLU A 58 -12.63 -12.10 2.93
C GLU A 58 -11.77 -11.07 2.18
N ASN A 59 -10.90 -10.33 2.87
CA ASN A 59 -9.91 -9.45 2.23
C ASN A 59 -8.96 -10.25 1.33
N GLN A 60 -8.44 -11.40 1.78
CA GLN A 60 -7.59 -12.26 0.96
C GLN A 60 -8.34 -12.83 -0.27
N ARG A 61 -9.63 -13.14 -0.13
CA ARG A 61 -10.47 -13.58 -1.26
C ARG A 61 -10.72 -12.44 -2.25
N SER A 62 -10.98 -11.24 -1.74
CA SER A 62 -11.16 -10.01 -2.53
C SER A 62 -9.89 -9.66 -3.30
N SER A 63 -8.72 -9.63 -2.64
CA SER A 63 -7.44 -9.35 -3.30
C SER A 63 -7.12 -10.38 -4.39
N ARG A 64 -7.42 -11.67 -4.18
CA ARG A 64 -7.26 -12.68 -5.25
C ARG A 64 -8.21 -12.44 -6.41
N ALA A 65 -9.47 -12.09 -6.13
CA ALA A 65 -10.45 -11.77 -7.17
C ALA A 65 -10.03 -10.53 -7.97
N MET A 66 -9.54 -9.49 -7.29
CA MET A 66 -8.98 -8.29 -7.91
C MET A 66 -7.85 -8.64 -8.89
N VAL A 67 -6.87 -9.45 -8.46
CA VAL A 67 -5.76 -9.84 -9.35
C VAL A 67 -6.28 -10.63 -10.56
N ILE A 68 -7.22 -11.56 -10.37
CA ILE A 68 -7.82 -12.29 -11.50
C ILE A 68 -8.46 -11.31 -12.49
N LEU A 69 -9.24 -10.35 -12.01
CA LEU A 69 -9.88 -9.35 -12.84
C LEU A 69 -8.87 -8.42 -13.53
N HIS A 70 -7.76 -8.06 -12.86
CA HIS A 70 -6.64 -7.30 -13.43
C HIS A 70 -6.04 -8.02 -14.64
N GLU A 71 -5.68 -9.29 -14.48
CA GLU A 71 -5.15 -10.10 -15.59
C GLU A 71 -6.17 -10.31 -16.72
N MET A 72 -7.46 -10.32 -16.39
CA MET A 72 -8.52 -10.40 -17.39
C MET A 72 -8.69 -9.08 -18.15
N ALA A 73 -8.61 -7.94 -17.48
CA ALA A 73 -8.64 -6.62 -18.13
C ALA A 73 -7.53 -6.49 -19.17
N HIS A 74 -6.36 -7.08 -18.88
CA HIS A 74 -5.23 -7.10 -19.81
C HIS A 74 -5.49 -7.81 -21.15
N MET A 75 -6.49 -8.70 -21.21
CA MET A 75 -6.91 -9.31 -22.48
C MET A 75 -7.37 -8.27 -23.50
N TRP A 76 -7.87 -7.11 -23.02
CA TRP A 76 -8.15 -5.93 -23.84
C TRP A 76 -6.99 -4.93 -23.76
N PHE A 77 -6.60 -4.48 -22.56
CA PHE A 77 -5.53 -3.49 -22.35
C PHE A 77 -4.16 -4.13 -22.18
N GLY A 78 -3.39 -4.20 -23.26
CA GLY A 78 -2.04 -4.75 -23.29
C GLY A 78 -1.90 -5.90 -24.27
N ASN A 79 -2.94 -6.72 -24.43
CA ASN A 79 -2.95 -7.84 -25.38
C ASN A 79 -3.69 -7.52 -26.69
N LEU A 80 -4.96 -7.09 -26.63
CA LEU A 80 -5.70 -6.68 -27.82
C LEU A 80 -5.19 -5.34 -28.37
N VAL A 81 -4.92 -4.39 -27.47
CA VAL A 81 -4.33 -3.09 -27.81
C VAL A 81 -3.13 -2.86 -26.90
N THR A 82 -1.95 -2.75 -27.47
CA THR A 82 -0.68 -2.65 -26.71
C THR A 82 -0.06 -1.27 -26.87
N MET A 83 0.50 -0.68 -25.81
CA MET A 83 1.28 0.54 -25.95
C MET A 83 2.41 0.39 -26.99
N ARG A 84 2.72 1.48 -27.72
CA ARG A 84 3.79 1.48 -28.74
C ARG A 84 5.19 1.41 -28.12
N TRP A 85 5.36 2.00 -26.94
CA TRP A 85 6.61 1.96 -26.18
C TRP A 85 6.33 2.10 -24.68
N TRP A 86 7.34 1.75 -23.87
CA TRP A 86 7.25 1.68 -22.41
C TRP A 86 6.99 3.03 -21.71
N ASN A 87 7.14 4.16 -22.39
CA ASN A 87 6.72 5.46 -21.85
C ASN A 87 5.21 5.51 -21.56
N ASP A 88 4.43 4.65 -22.21
CA ASP A 88 2.99 4.54 -22.06
C ASP A 88 2.57 3.22 -21.35
N LEU A 89 3.47 2.59 -20.58
CA LEU A 89 3.17 1.36 -19.81
C LEU A 89 1.89 1.50 -18.95
N TRP A 90 1.64 2.70 -18.43
CA TRP A 90 0.45 3.03 -17.66
C TRP A 90 -0.87 2.75 -18.43
N LEU A 91 -0.88 2.86 -19.78
CA LEU A 91 -2.05 2.52 -20.61
C LEU A 91 -2.47 1.06 -20.43
N ASN A 92 -1.54 0.17 -20.07
CA ASN A 92 -1.84 -1.21 -19.75
C ASN A 92 -2.16 -1.34 -18.26
N GLU A 93 -1.19 -1.01 -17.40
CA GLU A 93 -1.22 -1.36 -15.98
C GLU A 93 -2.20 -0.53 -15.15
N SER A 94 -2.24 0.79 -15.39
CA SER A 94 -3.18 1.66 -14.69
C SER A 94 -4.62 1.35 -15.07
N PHE A 95 -4.86 1.07 -16.35
CA PHE A 95 -6.19 0.71 -16.86
C PHE A 95 -6.63 -0.63 -16.31
N ALA A 96 -5.77 -1.64 -16.35
CA ALA A 96 -6.08 -2.94 -15.77
C ALA A 96 -6.41 -2.80 -14.28
N GLU A 97 -5.63 -2.03 -13.51
CA GLU A 97 -5.89 -1.84 -12.07
C GLU A 97 -7.21 -1.10 -11.82
N TYR A 98 -7.51 -0.01 -12.55
CA TYR A 98 -8.78 0.72 -12.42
C TYR A 98 -9.98 -0.16 -12.81
N MET A 99 -9.90 -0.80 -13.98
CA MET A 99 -10.97 -1.64 -14.51
C MET A 99 -11.18 -2.90 -13.67
N ALA A 100 -10.15 -3.42 -13.00
CA ALA A 100 -10.27 -4.53 -12.06
C ALA A 100 -11.07 -4.14 -10.81
N HIS A 101 -10.82 -2.96 -10.24
CA HIS A 101 -11.59 -2.48 -9.08
C HIS A 101 -13.03 -2.17 -9.47
N LEU A 102 -13.27 -1.57 -10.64
CA LEU A 102 -14.61 -1.33 -11.16
C LEU A 102 -15.37 -2.65 -11.40
N ALA A 103 -14.75 -3.62 -12.07
CA ALA A 103 -15.34 -4.93 -12.30
C ALA A 103 -15.63 -5.65 -10.98
N LEU A 104 -14.71 -5.56 -10.00
CA LEU A 104 -14.87 -6.20 -8.70
C LEU A 104 -16.11 -5.66 -7.97
N ASP A 105 -16.29 -4.34 -7.99
CA ASP A 105 -17.42 -3.64 -7.35
C ASP A 105 -18.76 -3.92 -8.05
N GLU A 106 -18.80 -3.83 -9.39
CA GLU A 106 -20.04 -3.87 -10.16
C GLU A 106 -20.51 -5.30 -10.52
N SER A 107 -19.59 -6.26 -10.63
CA SER A 107 -19.91 -7.59 -11.20
C SER A 107 -19.77 -8.75 -10.22
N THR A 108 -19.27 -8.50 -9.00
CA THR A 108 -19.00 -9.57 -8.03
C THR A 108 -19.67 -9.31 -6.67
N ARG A 109 -19.51 -10.22 -5.72
CA ARG A 109 -20.00 -10.07 -4.35
C ARG A 109 -19.18 -9.08 -3.50
N PHE A 110 -18.06 -8.56 -4.00
CA PHE A 110 -17.12 -7.73 -3.25
C PHE A 110 -17.40 -6.23 -3.43
N THR A 111 -18.38 -5.71 -2.70
CA THR A 111 -18.85 -4.30 -2.83
C THR A 111 -18.01 -3.28 -2.06
N THR A 112 -16.79 -3.64 -1.64
CA THR A 112 -15.86 -2.77 -0.91
C THR A 112 -14.57 -2.54 -1.69
N ALA A 113 -14.60 -2.76 -3.01
CA ALA A 113 -13.43 -2.64 -3.88
C ALA A 113 -12.76 -1.27 -3.76
N TRP A 114 -13.54 -0.19 -3.65
CA TRP A 114 -13.01 1.17 -3.51
C TRP A 114 -12.32 1.44 -2.17
N GLN A 115 -12.69 0.72 -1.09
CA GLN A 115 -11.94 0.77 0.17
C GLN A 115 -10.58 0.08 0.02
N ALA A 116 -10.54 -1.09 -0.61
CA ALA A 116 -9.28 -1.77 -0.93
C ALA A 116 -8.40 -0.91 -1.87
N PHE A 117 -9.02 -0.21 -2.84
CA PHE A 117 -8.31 0.71 -3.72
C PHE A 117 -7.74 1.92 -2.96
N ASN A 118 -8.48 2.48 -2.00
CA ASN A 118 -7.96 3.54 -1.14
C ASN A 118 -6.73 3.07 -0.35
N ALA A 119 -6.77 1.87 0.25
CA ALA A 119 -5.61 1.29 0.92
C ALA A 119 -4.43 1.09 -0.05
N ARG A 120 -4.71 0.69 -1.29
CA ARG A 120 -3.72 0.55 -2.37
C ARG A 120 -3.02 1.88 -2.69
N LYS A 121 -3.75 3.02 -2.69
CA LYS A 121 -3.17 4.36 -2.92
C LYS A 121 -2.08 4.73 -1.90
N ALA A 122 -2.06 4.14 -0.70
CA ALA A 122 -0.99 4.39 0.29
C ALA A 122 0.41 4.03 -0.22
N TRP A 123 0.53 2.98 -1.05
CA TRP A 123 1.79 2.61 -1.70
C TRP A 123 2.21 3.65 -2.74
N ALA A 124 1.27 4.10 -3.57
CA ALA A 124 1.51 5.15 -4.55
C ALA A 124 1.88 6.47 -3.88
N TYR A 125 1.18 6.88 -2.82
CA TYR A 125 1.54 8.06 -2.03
C TYR A 125 2.96 7.95 -1.50
N ARG A 126 3.40 6.76 -1.04
CA ARG A 126 4.81 6.59 -0.65
C ARG A 126 5.75 6.81 -1.84
N GLN A 127 5.56 6.09 -2.95
CA GLN A 127 6.47 6.16 -4.11
C GLN A 127 6.55 7.56 -4.70
N ASP A 128 5.42 8.24 -4.82
CA ASP A 128 5.33 9.56 -5.45
C ASP A 128 5.88 10.70 -4.57
N GLN A 129 6.12 10.42 -3.28
CA GLN A 129 6.83 11.33 -2.34
C GLN A 129 8.34 11.07 -2.27
N LEU A 130 8.86 10.01 -2.89
CA LEU A 130 10.30 9.73 -2.89
C LEU A 130 11.02 10.69 -3.83
N VAL A 131 12.31 10.91 -3.57
CA VAL A 131 13.22 11.69 -4.45
C VAL A 131 13.42 11.05 -5.83
N THR A 132 12.96 9.82 -6.01
CA THR A 132 12.97 9.04 -7.27
C THR A 132 11.61 9.06 -7.97
N THR A 133 10.66 9.89 -7.52
CA THR A 133 9.36 10.09 -8.18
C THR A 133 9.54 10.41 -9.67
N HIS A 134 8.57 9.99 -10.46
CA HIS A 134 8.49 10.21 -11.90
C HIS A 134 7.04 10.46 -12.33
N PRO A 135 6.82 11.08 -13.50
CA PRO A 135 5.48 11.18 -14.07
C PRO A 135 4.92 9.79 -14.43
N ILE A 136 3.59 9.67 -14.54
CA ILE A 136 2.91 8.43 -14.97
C ILE A 136 3.26 8.13 -16.44
N ALA A 137 3.19 9.15 -17.29
CA ALA A 137 3.62 9.12 -18.68
C ALA A 137 4.86 10.01 -18.82
N GLY A 138 6.01 9.40 -19.13
CA GLY A 138 7.28 10.12 -19.19
C GLY A 138 8.31 9.42 -20.05
N GLN A 139 9.47 10.05 -20.23
CA GLN A 139 10.52 9.48 -21.06
C GLN A 139 11.14 8.23 -20.40
N VAL A 140 11.13 7.13 -21.14
CA VAL A 140 11.75 5.87 -20.76
C VAL A 140 12.73 5.48 -21.86
N ALA A 141 14.02 5.51 -21.53
CA ALA A 141 15.10 5.32 -22.51
C ALA A 141 15.24 3.86 -22.94
N ASP A 142 15.06 2.93 -22.00
CA ASP A 142 15.27 1.50 -22.20
C ASP A 142 14.42 0.66 -21.23
N THR A 143 14.46 -0.67 -21.43
CA THR A 143 13.74 -1.65 -20.63
C THR A 143 14.20 -1.71 -19.18
N ASP A 144 15.45 -1.37 -18.88
CA ASP A 144 15.95 -1.40 -17.51
C ASP A 144 15.34 -0.28 -16.69
N GLN A 145 15.21 0.91 -17.28
CA GLN A 145 14.45 2.00 -16.68
C GLN A 145 12.97 1.66 -16.54
N THR A 146 12.37 0.96 -17.51
CA THR A 146 10.97 0.48 -17.40
C THR A 146 10.76 -0.41 -16.19
N LEU A 147 11.63 -1.39 -15.95
CA LEU A 147 11.50 -2.34 -14.84
C LEU A 147 11.47 -1.63 -13.48
N LEU A 148 12.11 -0.47 -13.36
CA LEU A 148 12.07 0.35 -12.15
C LEU A 148 10.73 1.09 -11.97
N ASN A 149 10.00 1.34 -13.06
CA ASN A 149 8.73 2.06 -13.06
C ASN A 149 7.51 1.15 -12.89
N PHE A 150 7.70 -0.17 -12.69
CA PHE A 150 6.64 -1.06 -12.20
C PHE A 150 6.44 -0.85 -10.69
N ASP A 151 5.91 0.32 -10.34
CA ASP A 151 5.74 0.74 -8.96
C ASP A 151 4.38 1.40 -8.69
N GLY A 152 4.20 1.97 -7.50
CA GLY A 152 2.94 2.57 -7.08
C GLY A 152 2.48 3.72 -7.97
N ILE A 153 3.37 4.37 -8.69
CA ILE A 153 3.00 5.43 -9.64
C ILE A 153 2.28 4.82 -10.85
N THR A 154 2.85 3.81 -11.49
CA THR A 154 2.25 3.17 -12.68
C THR A 154 0.95 2.44 -12.36
N TYR A 155 0.84 1.78 -11.22
CA TYR A 155 -0.37 1.05 -10.86
C TYR A 155 -1.41 1.95 -10.18
N ALA A 156 -1.19 2.31 -8.91
CA ALA A 156 -2.24 2.91 -8.08
C ALA A 156 -2.42 4.43 -8.31
N LYS A 157 -1.36 5.21 -8.55
CA LYS A 157 -1.51 6.63 -8.95
C LYS A 157 -2.14 6.71 -10.35
N GLY A 158 -1.65 5.91 -11.30
CA GLY A 158 -2.22 5.84 -12.63
C GLY A 158 -3.70 5.48 -12.63
N ALA A 159 -4.10 4.43 -11.91
CA ALA A 159 -5.51 4.06 -11.77
C ALA A 159 -6.35 5.15 -11.08
N ALA A 160 -5.78 5.86 -10.09
CA ALA A 160 -6.45 6.99 -9.45
C ALA A 160 -6.60 8.19 -10.40
N THR A 161 -5.65 8.40 -11.30
CA THR A 161 -5.76 9.38 -12.38
C THR A 161 -6.85 8.99 -13.38
N ILE A 162 -7.04 7.70 -13.67
CA ILE A 162 -8.18 7.22 -14.49
C ILE A 162 -9.49 7.42 -13.74
N GLN A 163 -9.55 7.11 -12.44
CA GLN A 163 -10.74 7.41 -11.61
C GLN A 163 -11.09 8.90 -11.69
N GLN A 164 -10.09 9.77 -11.60
CA GLN A 164 -10.26 11.20 -11.75
C GLN A 164 -10.77 11.61 -13.14
N LEU A 165 -10.22 11.00 -14.19
CA LEU A 165 -10.68 11.20 -15.56
C LEU A 165 -12.15 10.77 -15.72
N VAL A 166 -12.56 9.66 -15.11
CA VAL A 166 -13.97 9.19 -15.14
C VAL A 166 -14.88 10.12 -14.35
N ALA A 167 -14.45 10.61 -13.17
CA ALA A 167 -15.20 11.62 -12.41
C ALA A 167 -15.45 12.90 -13.22
N VAL A 168 -14.54 13.18 -14.15
CA VAL A 168 -14.55 14.34 -15.02
C VAL A 168 -15.38 14.13 -16.30
N LEU A 169 -15.28 12.96 -16.95
CA LEU A 169 -15.99 12.64 -18.20
C LEU A 169 -17.40 12.08 -17.99
N GLY A 170 -17.67 11.51 -16.81
CA GLY A 170 -18.81 10.64 -16.57
C GLY A 170 -18.59 9.22 -17.08
N MET A 171 -19.20 8.24 -16.40
CA MET A 171 -19.02 6.81 -16.71
C MET A 171 -19.50 6.44 -18.12
N ASP A 172 -20.63 7.00 -18.58
CA ASP A 172 -21.16 6.69 -19.91
C ASP A 172 -20.24 7.18 -21.03
N GLY A 173 -19.75 8.42 -20.92
CA GLY A 173 -18.80 8.99 -21.88
C GLY A 173 -17.46 8.23 -21.89
N PHE A 174 -16.98 7.82 -20.71
CA PHE A 174 -15.79 6.98 -20.60
C PHE A 174 -16.01 5.61 -21.27
N ARG A 175 -17.13 4.94 -21.02
CA ARG A 175 -17.47 3.65 -21.62
C ARG A 175 -17.55 3.75 -23.15
N ASP A 176 -18.23 4.74 -23.68
CA ASP A 176 -18.35 4.94 -25.14
C ASP A 176 -17.00 5.25 -25.79
N ALA A 177 -16.14 6.02 -25.12
CA ALA A 177 -14.76 6.23 -25.57
C ALA A 177 -13.97 4.92 -25.65
N MET A 178 -14.07 4.05 -24.64
CA MET A 178 -13.34 2.76 -24.63
C MET A 178 -13.84 1.83 -25.75
N ARG A 179 -15.15 1.78 -26.00
CA ARG A 179 -15.74 1.03 -27.12
C ARG A 179 -15.19 1.50 -28.46
N GLY A 180 -15.13 2.82 -28.68
CA GLY A 180 -14.55 3.41 -29.88
C GLY A 180 -13.05 3.10 -30.03
N TYR A 181 -12.31 3.20 -28.92
CA TYR A 181 -10.87 2.94 -28.86
C TYR A 181 -10.53 1.50 -29.25
N PHE A 182 -11.17 0.51 -28.62
CA PHE A 182 -10.89 -0.91 -28.91
C PHE A 182 -11.23 -1.31 -30.33
N ARG A 183 -12.38 -0.87 -30.86
CA ARG A 183 -12.75 -1.15 -32.26
C ARG A 183 -11.74 -0.57 -33.25
N ARG A 184 -11.18 0.60 -32.96
CA ARG A 184 -10.24 1.29 -33.85
C ARG A 184 -8.84 0.68 -33.82
N HIS A 185 -8.39 0.23 -32.66
CA HIS A 185 -6.99 -0.13 -32.43
C HIS A 185 -6.73 -1.62 -32.20
N ALA A 186 -7.76 -2.47 -32.28
CA ALA A 186 -7.65 -3.91 -32.10
C ALA A 186 -6.51 -4.55 -32.91
N PHE A 187 -5.72 -5.39 -32.25
CA PHE A 187 -4.53 -6.09 -32.76
C PHE A 187 -3.43 -5.13 -33.24
N GLY A 188 -3.35 -3.95 -32.64
CA GLY A 188 -2.37 -2.92 -32.99
C GLY A 188 -1.78 -2.22 -31.77
N ASN A 189 -0.96 -1.21 -32.06
CA ASN A 189 -0.30 -0.40 -31.04
C ASN A 189 -0.83 1.02 -30.97
N THR A 190 -0.84 1.59 -29.77
CA THR A 190 -1.33 2.96 -29.52
C THR A 190 -0.35 3.79 -28.69
N THR A 191 -0.58 5.10 -28.72
CA THR A 191 0.12 6.11 -27.93
C THR A 191 -0.84 6.83 -27.00
N LEU A 192 -0.31 7.53 -25.99
CA LEU A 192 -1.09 8.44 -25.15
C LEU A 192 -1.98 9.39 -25.98
N HIS A 193 -1.44 9.97 -27.05
CA HIS A 193 -2.17 10.93 -27.89
C HIS A 193 -3.40 10.30 -28.56
N GLU A 194 -3.24 9.12 -29.18
CA GLU A 194 -4.34 8.38 -29.82
C GLU A 194 -5.41 7.95 -28.81
N PHE A 195 -4.99 7.62 -27.57
CA PHE A 195 -5.89 7.31 -26.48
C PHE A 195 -6.72 8.54 -26.03
N LEU A 196 -6.06 9.69 -25.85
CA LEU A 196 -6.74 10.95 -25.48
C LEU A 196 -7.70 11.43 -26.58
N ASP A 197 -7.36 11.25 -27.85
CA ASP A 197 -8.26 11.58 -28.97
C ASP A 197 -9.53 10.72 -28.98
N ALA A 198 -9.41 9.44 -28.61
CA ALA A 198 -10.56 8.55 -28.45
C ALA A 198 -11.46 9.00 -27.29
N LEU A 199 -10.87 9.39 -26.15
CA LEU A 199 -11.60 9.96 -25.01
C LEU A 199 -12.32 11.26 -25.38
N GLN A 200 -11.64 12.19 -26.05
CA GLN A 200 -12.23 13.45 -26.49
C GLN A 200 -13.42 13.23 -27.43
N THR A 201 -13.34 12.20 -28.28
CA THR A 201 -14.44 11.83 -29.18
C THR A 201 -15.63 11.24 -28.42
N GLY A 202 -15.38 10.32 -27.48
CA GLY A 202 -16.44 9.65 -26.72
C GLY A 202 -17.12 10.53 -25.67
N ALA A 203 -16.39 11.52 -25.12
CA ALA A 203 -16.94 12.52 -24.22
C ALA A 203 -18.04 13.38 -24.88
N GLY A 204 -17.95 13.65 -26.18
CA GLY A 204 -18.85 14.59 -26.85
C GLY A 204 -18.76 16.01 -26.28
N ASP A 205 -19.82 16.80 -26.41
CA ASP A 205 -19.94 18.13 -25.76
C ASP A 205 -20.43 17.95 -24.32
N THR A 206 -19.56 17.48 -23.41
CA THR A 206 -19.85 17.29 -21.97
C THR A 206 -20.08 18.60 -21.20
N GLY A 207 -20.50 19.68 -21.85
CA GLY A 207 -20.92 20.91 -21.18
C GLY A 207 -19.77 21.67 -20.48
N GLY A 208 -18.53 21.51 -20.96
CA GLY A 208 -17.40 22.37 -20.60
C GLY A 208 -16.67 22.04 -19.30
N ALA A 209 -16.93 20.90 -18.65
CA ALA A 209 -16.21 20.49 -17.42
C ALA A 209 -14.73 20.10 -17.67
N VAL A 210 -14.39 19.74 -18.90
CA VAL A 210 -12.99 19.66 -19.36
C VAL A 210 -12.84 20.51 -20.60
N GLY A 211 -11.86 21.39 -20.57
CA GLY A 211 -11.32 21.96 -21.79
C GLY A 211 -10.56 20.90 -22.60
N ASP A 212 -9.35 21.24 -23.02
CA ASP A 212 -8.47 20.35 -23.77
C ASP A 212 -7.98 19.18 -22.89
N LEU A 213 -8.38 17.94 -23.20
CA LEU A 213 -7.91 16.74 -22.49
C LEU A 213 -6.40 16.55 -22.60
N HIS A 214 -5.75 17.04 -23.65
CA HIS A 214 -4.29 17.01 -23.75
C HIS A 214 -3.64 17.94 -22.71
N GLN A 215 -4.25 19.09 -22.42
CA GLN A 215 -3.78 19.98 -21.36
C GLN A 215 -3.96 19.34 -19.98
N TRP A 216 -5.11 18.71 -19.73
CA TRP A 216 -5.36 17.98 -18.49
C TRP A 216 -4.35 16.83 -18.31
N ALA A 217 -4.12 16.04 -19.36
CA ALA A 217 -3.18 14.93 -19.38
C ALA A 217 -1.73 15.39 -19.13
N ARG A 218 -1.31 16.52 -19.69
CA ARG A 218 0.01 17.09 -19.40
C ARG A 218 0.20 17.33 -17.90
N VAL A 219 -0.81 17.85 -17.22
CA VAL A 219 -0.73 18.16 -15.79
C VAL A 219 -0.84 16.89 -14.93
N TRP A 220 -1.69 15.94 -15.31
CA TRP A 220 -1.93 14.72 -14.52
C TRP A 220 -0.94 13.59 -14.79
N LEU A 221 -0.64 13.32 -16.06
CA LEU A 221 0.16 12.18 -16.49
C LEU A 221 1.63 12.55 -16.66
N GLU A 222 1.94 13.74 -17.19
CA GLU A 222 3.32 14.12 -17.56
C GLU A 222 4.08 14.88 -16.47
N THR A 223 3.49 15.08 -15.28
CA THR A 223 4.18 15.68 -14.14
C THR A 223 4.24 14.75 -12.91
N PRO A 224 5.38 14.69 -12.20
CA PRO A 224 5.54 13.86 -11.00
C PRO A 224 4.88 14.48 -9.76
N SER A 225 4.88 13.74 -8.65
CA SER A 225 4.37 14.16 -7.35
C SER A 225 2.85 14.37 -7.31
N LEU A 226 2.35 14.80 -6.14
CA LEU A 226 0.93 14.93 -5.82
C LEU A 226 0.62 16.21 -5.05
N ASN A 227 -0.67 16.54 -4.96
CA ASN A 227 -1.14 17.70 -4.22
C ASN A 227 -1.66 17.33 -2.82
N THR A 228 -1.64 18.30 -1.92
CA THR A 228 -2.32 18.24 -0.62
C THR A 228 -3.49 19.22 -0.62
N LEU A 229 -4.66 18.76 -0.19
CA LEU A 229 -5.87 19.58 -0.03
C LEU A 229 -6.15 19.82 1.45
N ALA A 230 -6.43 21.07 1.79
CA ALA A 230 -6.87 21.49 3.13
C ALA A 230 -8.14 22.33 3.03
N ALA A 231 -9.09 22.13 3.93
CA ALA A 231 -10.26 22.98 4.04
C ALA A 231 -9.95 24.19 4.93
N SER A 232 -10.42 25.37 4.52
CA SER A 232 -10.44 26.59 5.33
C SER A 232 -11.88 27.09 5.37
N TRP A 233 -12.44 27.27 6.56
CA TRP A 233 -13.84 27.62 6.71
C TRP A 233 -14.08 28.55 7.89
N GLU A 234 -15.07 29.41 7.72
CA GLU A 234 -15.49 30.41 8.70
C GLU A 234 -16.99 30.30 8.91
N VAL A 235 -17.42 30.64 10.12
CA VAL A 235 -18.83 30.64 10.52
C VAL A 235 -19.24 32.02 10.99
N ASP A 236 -20.45 32.42 10.61
CA ASP A 236 -21.18 33.56 11.18
C ASP A 236 -22.41 33.01 11.91
N GLY A 237 -22.40 33.12 13.24
CA GLY A 237 -23.38 32.45 14.09
C GLY A 237 -23.30 30.93 13.98
N ASP A 238 -24.37 30.29 13.49
CA ASP A 238 -24.49 28.84 13.31
C ASP A 238 -24.37 28.40 11.84
N ARG A 239 -23.92 29.30 10.95
CA ARG A 239 -23.86 29.07 9.51
C ARG A 239 -22.48 29.34 8.94
N LEU A 240 -22.11 28.61 7.90
CA LEU A 240 -20.89 28.85 7.12
C LEU A 240 -20.99 30.22 6.42
N SER A 241 -20.05 31.11 6.71
CA SER A 241 -19.86 32.37 5.99
C SER A 241 -18.86 32.21 4.84
N ARG A 242 -17.90 31.27 4.98
CA ARG A 242 -16.92 30.93 3.96
C ARG A 242 -16.51 29.47 4.05
N LEU A 243 -16.25 28.85 2.91
CA LEU A 243 -15.52 27.59 2.77
C LEU A 243 -14.65 27.68 1.52
N ALA A 244 -13.36 27.42 1.67
CA ALA A 244 -12.40 27.33 0.58
C ALA A 244 -11.54 26.08 0.72
N ILE A 245 -11.11 25.52 -0.41
CA ILE A 245 -10.16 24.43 -0.48
C ILE A 245 -8.81 24.99 -0.91
N ALA A 246 -7.83 24.92 -0.03
CA ALA A 246 -6.44 25.25 -0.34
C ALA A 246 -5.73 24.03 -0.92
N GLN A 247 -5.04 24.22 -2.03
CA GLN A 247 -4.24 23.21 -2.71
C GLN A 247 -2.76 23.61 -2.64
N THR A 248 -1.92 22.66 -2.21
CA THR A 248 -0.46 22.85 -2.17
C THR A 248 0.28 21.74 -2.91
N ALA A 249 1.51 22.04 -3.33
CA ALA A 249 2.45 21.10 -3.92
C ALA A 249 3.83 21.27 -3.28
N PRO A 250 4.68 20.22 -3.28
CA PRO A 250 6.07 20.35 -2.85
C PRO A 250 6.83 21.41 -3.68
N PRO A 251 7.70 22.23 -3.08
CA PRO A 251 8.45 23.26 -3.82
C PRO A 251 9.27 22.73 -5.00
N GLU A 252 9.79 21.51 -4.89
CA GLU A 252 10.56 20.82 -5.93
C GLU A 252 9.69 20.40 -7.13
N TYR A 253 8.38 20.27 -6.90
CA TYR A 253 7.38 19.84 -7.87
C TYR A 253 6.14 20.75 -7.79
N PRO A 254 6.24 22.02 -8.20
CA PRO A 254 5.25 23.06 -7.90
C PRO A 254 3.95 22.98 -8.74
N THR A 255 3.66 21.83 -9.35
CA THR A 255 2.49 21.64 -10.21
C THR A 255 1.23 21.45 -9.37
N LEU A 256 0.28 22.38 -9.51
CA LEU A 256 -1.08 22.25 -9.00
C LEU A 256 -1.97 21.61 -10.06
N ARG A 257 -2.78 20.63 -9.67
CA ARG A 257 -3.64 19.87 -10.59
C ARG A 257 -5.10 20.30 -10.41
N PRO A 258 -5.90 20.33 -11.48
CA PRO A 258 -7.34 20.50 -11.33
C PRO A 258 -7.95 19.21 -10.78
N HIS A 259 -8.79 19.32 -9.74
CA HIS A 259 -9.45 18.17 -9.11
C HIS A 259 -10.97 18.28 -9.15
N GLN A 260 -11.67 17.30 -9.73
CA GLN A 260 -13.08 17.03 -9.48
C GLN A 260 -13.23 16.16 -8.24
N ILE A 261 -13.78 16.70 -7.15
CA ILE A 261 -13.93 16.00 -5.88
C ILE A 261 -15.30 16.26 -5.26
N GLU A 262 -15.59 15.55 -4.17
CA GLU A 262 -16.63 15.93 -3.23
C GLU A 262 -16.01 16.37 -1.89
N VAL A 263 -16.61 17.36 -1.25
CA VAL A 263 -16.24 17.81 0.10
C VAL A 263 -17.33 17.36 1.06
N ALA A 264 -16.98 16.51 2.03
CA ALA A 264 -17.89 16.08 3.08
C ALA A 264 -17.98 17.15 4.18
N LEU A 265 -19.18 17.65 4.41
CA LEU A 265 -19.57 18.44 5.56
C LEU A 265 -20.29 17.53 6.56
N VAL A 266 -19.60 17.19 7.65
CA VAL A 266 -20.16 16.32 8.69
C VAL A 266 -20.77 17.18 9.78
N ARG A 267 -22.05 16.97 10.07
CA ARG A 267 -22.80 17.72 11.08
C ARG A 267 -23.47 16.79 12.07
N GLU A 268 -23.81 17.31 13.24
CA GLU A 268 -24.55 16.57 14.25
C GLU A 268 -26.03 16.96 14.24
N ARG A 269 -26.91 15.97 14.05
CA ARG A 269 -28.36 16.17 14.09
C ARG A 269 -29.03 15.00 14.82
N GLY A 270 -29.80 15.31 15.86
CA GLY A 270 -30.50 14.28 16.65
C GLY A 270 -29.57 13.22 17.27
N GLY A 271 -28.34 13.60 17.61
CA GLY A 271 -27.32 12.70 18.17
C GLY A 271 -26.54 11.85 17.14
N ARG A 272 -26.91 11.91 15.86
CA ARG A 272 -26.22 11.22 14.76
C ARG A 272 -25.36 12.18 13.94
N LEU A 273 -24.33 11.64 13.30
CA LEU A 273 -23.54 12.38 12.33
C LEU A 273 -24.17 12.21 10.95
N GLU A 274 -24.58 13.32 10.34
CA GLU A 274 -25.02 13.36 8.96
C GLU A 274 -23.87 13.87 8.10
N VAL A 275 -23.66 13.24 6.94
CA VAL A 275 -22.68 13.67 5.94
C VAL A 275 -23.42 14.33 4.79
N GLU A 276 -23.06 15.55 4.48
CA GLU A 276 -23.49 16.26 3.27
C GLU A 276 -22.29 16.39 2.34
N ALA A 277 -22.39 15.80 1.14
CA ALA A 277 -21.34 15.87 0.12
C ALA A 277 -21.61 17.04 -0.84
N LEU A 278 -20.61 17.89 -1.04
CA LEU A 278 -20.67 18.99 -2.01
C LEU A 278 -19.69 18.73 -3.15
N PRO A 279 -20.13 18.67 -4.42
CA PRO A 279 -19.20 18.58 -5.55
C PRO A 279 -18.41 19.88 -5.68
N VAL A 280 -17.09 19.77 -5.86
CA VAL A 280 -16.17 20.90 -5.98
C VAL A 280 -15.16 20.61 -7.08
N HIS A 281 -15.02 21.57 -8.00
CA HIS A 281 -13.91 21.62 -8.95
C HIS A 281 -12.80 22.49 -8.36
N VAL A 282 -11.74 21.87 -7.85
CA VAL A 282 -10.59 22.56 -7.26
C VAL A 282 -9.62 22.93 -8.37
N GLU A 283 -9.34 24.22 -8.51
CA GLU A 283 -8.38 24.76 -9.48
C GLU A 283 -7.54 25.86 -8.82
N GLY A 284 -6.24 25.88 -9.14
CA GLY A 284 -5.30 26.83 -8.54
C GLY A 284 -4.98 26.53 -7.08
N ALA A 285 -4.39 27.52 -6.41
CA ALA A 285 -3.91 27.39 -5.03
C ALA A 285 -5.03 27.48 -3.98
N GLU A 286 -6.13 28.16 -4.30
CA GLU A 286 -7.30 28.26 -3.45
C GLU A 286 -8.56 28.30 -4.31
N THR A 287 -9.57 27.53 -3.91
CA THR A 287 -10.87 27.46 -4.57
C THR A 287 -11.98 27.71 -3.56
N GLU A 288 -12.76 28.78 -3.75
CA GLU A 288 -13.95 29.04 -2.95
C GLU A 288 -15.05 28.01 -3.25
N VAL A 289 -15.86 27.70 -2.24
CA VAL A 289 -17.02 26.80 -2.34
C VAL A 289 -18.30 27.58 -2.03
N PRO A 290 -18.81 28.43 -2.96
CA PRO A 290 -20.00 29.25 -2.70
C PRO A 290 -21.24 28.44 -2.32
N ALA A 291 -21.35 27.20 -2.83
CA ALA A 291 -22.44 26.29 -2.52
C ALA A 291 -22.51 25.87 -1.03
N ALA A 292 -21.48 26.15 -0.23
CA ALA A 292 -21.46 25.90 1.20
C ALA A 292 -21.95 27.10 2.04
N ILE A 293 -21.98 28.31 1.48
CA ILE A 293 -22.35 29.52 2.20
C ILE A 293 -23.82 29.44 2.64
N GLY A 294 -24.06 29.76 3.91
CA GLY A 294 -25.38 29.70 4.54
C GLY A 294 -25.81 28.31 4.99
N ARG A 295 -25.02 27.25 4.73
CA ARG A 295 -25.26 25.93 5.33
C ARG A 295 -24.96 25.96 6.82
N PRO A 296 -25.59 25.09 7.64
CA PRO A 296 -25.24 24.96 9.05
C PRO A 296 -23.75 24.65 9.24
N ALA A 297 -23.16 25.19 10.30
CA ALA A 297 -21.76 24.98 10.66
C ALA A 297 -21.44 23.48 10.82
N PRO A 298 -20.44 22.94 10.09
CA PRO A 298 -20.02 21.55 10.24
C PRO A 298 -19.22 21.34 11.53
N ARG A 299 -19.12 20.08 11.95
CA ARG A 299 -18.19 19.61 12.99
C ARG A 299 -16.89 19.09 12.42
N LEU A 300 -16.90 18.67 11.16
CA LEU A 300 -15.77 18.11 10.43
C LEU A 300 -15.96 18.40 8.95
N VAL A 301 -14.89 18.83 8.28
CA VAL A 301 -14.84 19.04 6.83
C VAL A 301 -13.74 18.17 6.26
N VAL A 302 -14.09 17.30 5.31
CA VAL A 302 -13.13 16.38 4.66
C VAL A 302 -13.18 16.57 3.15
N PRO A 303 -12.15 17.16 2.52
CA PRO A 303 -12.00 17.17 1.07
C PRO A 303 -11.84 15.74 0.52
N ASN A 304 -12.14 15.55 -0.76
CA ASN A 304 -12.02 14.26 -1.44
C ASN A 304 -12.83 13.13 -0.80
N HIS A 305 -14.04 13.44 -0.35
CA HIS A 305 -15.04 12.43 0.02
C HIS A 305 -15.30 11.49 -1.17
N ASN A 306 -15.58 10.22 -0.87
CA ASN A 306 -15.65 9.11 -1.85
C ASN A 306 -14.35 8.84 -2.63
N ASP A 307 -13.22 9.46 -2.24
CA ASP A 307 -11.88 9.17 -2.74
C ASP A 307 -11.72 9.28 -4.28
N HIS A 308 -12.34 10.29 -4.89
CA HIS A 308 -12.33 10.49 -6.34
C HIS A 308 -10.93 10.80 -6.92
N ALA A 309 -10.11 11.53 -6.16
CA ALA A 309 -8.81 12.04 -6.61
C ALA A 309 -7.60 11.40 -5.91
N PHE A 310 -6.42 11.54 -6.52
CA PHE A 310 -5.13 11.20 -5.93
C PHE A 310 -4.53 12.40 -5.20
N VAL A 311 -4.95 12.61 -3.94
CA VAL A 311 -4.53 13.76 -3.12
C VAL A 311 -4.32 13.37 -1.67
N LYS A 312 -3.36 14.04 -1.01
CA LYS A 312 -3.28 14.01 0.45
C LYS A 312 -4.32 14.96 1.04
N ILE A 313 -4.96 14.53 2.12
CA ILE A 313 -5.85 15.39 2.90
C ILE A 313 -5.09 15.89 4.12
N ALA A 314 -5.03 17.20 4.30
CA ALA A 314 -4.59 17.84 5.53
C ALA A 314 -5.83 18.28 6.33
N LEU A 315 -6.04 17.65 7.48
CA LEU A 315 -7.17 17.98 8.36
C LEU A 315 -6.92 19.33 9.03
N ASP A 316 -7.91 20.22 8.95
CA ASP A 316 -7.88 21.48 9.68
C ASP A 316 -7.92 21.24 11.21
N PRO A 317 -7.46 22.20 12.04
CA PRO A 317 -7.39 22.01 13.49
C PRO A 317 -8.73 21.64 14.16
N ALA A 318 -9.85 22.18 13.69
CA ALA A 318 -11.17 21.87 14.26
C ALA A 318 -11.61 20.45 13.87
N SER A 319 -11.41 20.07 12.61
CA SER A 319 -11.64 18.70 12.12
C SER A 319 -10.77 17.68 12.86
N LEU A 320 -9.48 17.97 13.05
CA LEU A 320 -8.56 17.10 13.80
C LEU A 320 -9.00 16.92 15.26
N ALA A 321 -9.43 18.00 15.92
CA ALA A 321 -9.94 17.94 17.28
C ALA A 321 -11.22 17.10 17.37
N PHE A 322 -12.13 17.25 16.40
CA PHE A 322 -13.37 16.48 16.35
C PHE A 322 -13.12 14.98 16.18
N VAL A 323 -12.26 14.57 15.23
CA VAL A 323 -12.01 13.15 14.93
C VAL A 323 -11.37 12.42 16.11
N ARG A 324 -10.47 13.07 16.88
CA ARG A 324 -9.87 12.48 18.09
C ARG A 324 -10.93 11.96 19.09
N GLY A 325 -12.05 12.66 19.22
CA GLY A 325 -13.16 12.25 20.10
C GLY A 325 -14.20 11.35 19.43
N ASN A 326 -14.46 11.55 18.13
CA ASN A 326 -15.71 11.14 17.49
C ASN A 326 -15.56 10.20 16.29
N LEU A 327 -14.35 9.74 15.93
CA LEU A 327 -14.12 8.95 14.71
C LEU A 327 -15.05 7.73 14.59
N GLN A 328 -15.29 7.01 15.70
CA GLN A 328 -16.16 5.83 15.73
C GLN A 328 -17.67 6.12 15.52
N ARG A 329 -18.07 7.40 15.56
CA ARG A 329 -19.46 7.83 15.32
C ARG A 329 -19.76 8.05 13.83
N ILE A 330 -18.74 8.11 12.98
CA ILE A 330 -18.89 8.25 11.54
C ILE A 330 -19.32 6.88 11.01
N GLU A 331 -20.51 6.76 10.40
CA GLU A 331 -21.05 5.47 9.95
C GLU A 331 -20.40 4.98 8.64
N ASP A 332 -20.03 5.91 7.74
CA ASP A 332 -19.38 5.61 6.47
C ASP A 332 -17.94 5.09 6.67
N PRO A 333 -17.65 3.83 6.30
CA PRO A 333 -16.33 3.23 6.48
C PRO A 333 -15.27 3.84 5.55
N LEU A 334 -15.60 4.25 4.32
CA LEU A 334 -14.64 4.87 3.41
C LEU A 334 -14.25 6.27 3.91
N LEU A 335 -15.20 7.04 4.43
CA LEU A 335 -14.87 8.32 5.09
C LEU A 335 -13.98 8.12 6.32
N ARG A 336 -14.23 7.10 7.15
CA ARG A 336 -13.32 6.76 8.26
C ARG A 336 -11.93 6.38 7.75
N GLN A 337 -11.85 5.61 6.67
CA GLN A 337 -10.58 5.20 6.06
C GLN A 337 -9.78 6.40 5.52
N LEU A 338 -10.43 7.34 4.82
CA LEU A 338 -9.80 8.58 4.37
C LEU A 338 -9.21 9.39 5.53
N ILE A 339 -9.94 9.48 6.65
CA ILE A 339 -9.47 10.16 7.87
C ILE A 339 -8.26 9.43 8.46
N TRP A 340 -8.29 8.11 8.56
CA TRP A 340 -7.13 7.32 9.05
C TRP A 340 -5.91 7.46 8.15
N GLN A 341 -6.10 7.49 6.83
CA GLN A 341 -5.04 7.72 5.86
C GLN A 341 -4.46 9.13 5.99
N ALA A 342 -5.31 10.15 6.19
CA ALA A 342 -4.88 11.52 6.46
C ALA A 342 -4.04 11.60 7.74
N LEU A 343 -4.52 11.00 8.84
CA LEU A 343 -3.78 10.94 10.12
C LEU A 343 -2.42 10.24 9.98
N TRP A 344 -2.35 9.16 9.21
CA TRP A 344 -1.09 8.47 8.94
C TRP A 344 -0.12 9.32 8.11
N ASN A 345 -0.62 10.00 7.09
CA ASN A 345 0.18 10.95 6.30
C ASN A 345 0.71 12.09 7.17
N MET A 346 -0.11 12.63 8.09
CA MET A 346 0.33 13.64 9.06
C MET A 346 1.47 13.12 9.97
N VAL A 347 1.52 11.83 10.33
CA VAL A 347 2.68 11.26 11.05
C VAL A 347 3.94 11.31 10.19
N ARG A 348 3.82 10.89 8.94
CA ARG A 348 4.93 10.84 7.97
C ARG A 348 5.44 12.23 7.57
N ASP A 349 4.61 13.26 7.73
CA ASP A 349 4.92 14.67 7.45
C ASP A 349 5.32 15.47 8.70
N GLN A 350 5.45 14.82 9.87
CA GLN A 350 5.76 15.47 11.15
C GLN A 350 4.71 16.53 11.58
N GLN A 351 3.45 16.32 11.22
CA GLN A 351 2.30 17.14 11.66
C GLN A 351 1.50 16.48 12.80
N LEU A 352 1.61 15.17 12.95
CA LEU A 352 1.07 14.39 14.07
C LEU A 352 2.20 13.53 14.66
N ARG A 353 2.35 13.50 15.99
CA ARG A 353 3.39 12.66 16.59
C ARG A 353 3.01 11.19 16.43
N SER A 354 3.99 10.31 16.21
CA SER A 354 3.74 8.87 16.14
C SER A 354 3.15 8.33 17.44
N THR A 355 3.52 8.90 18.59
CA THR A 355 2.92 8.59 19.90
C THR A 355 1.43 8.97 19.97
N ASP A 356 1.06 10.17 19.52
CA ASP A 356 -0.34 10.62 19.48
C ASP A 356 -1.19 9.74 18.56
N TYR A 357 -0.63 9.32 17.42
CA TYR A 357 -1.29 8.39 16.50
C TYR A 357 -1.52 7.02 17.14
N LEU A 358 -0.51 6.48 17.83
CA LEU A 358 -0.64 5.21 18.55
C LEU A 358 -1.68 5.28 19.67
N ASP A 359 -1.72 6.38 20.43
CA ASP A 359 -2.72 6.60 21.47
C ASP A 359 -4.14 6.67 20.89
N LEU A 360 -4.30 7.38 19.77
CA LEU A 360 -5.57 7.45 19.06
C LEU A 360 -5.98 6.07 18.51
N ALA A 361 -5.07 5.33 17.87
CA ALA A 361 -5.33 3.99 17.37
C ALA A 361 -5.76 3.06 18.50
N ALA A 362 -4.98 2.98 19.59
CA ALA A 362 -5.30 2.16 20.75
C ALA A 362 -6.68 2.50 21.37
N ALA A 363 -7.05 3.77 21.39
CA ALA A 363 -8.33 4.22 21.94
C ALA A 363 -9.55 3.94 21.06
N LYS A 364 -9.36 3.75 19.75
CA LYS A 364 -10.46 3.71 18.77
C LYS A 364 -10.63 2.37 18.07
N ILE A 365 -9.54 1.66 17.84
CA ILE A 365 -9.54 0.49 16.96
C ILE A 365 -10.34 -0.69 17.51
N GLU A 366 -10.47 -0.81 18.84
CA GLU A 366 -11.28 -1.86 19.48
C GLU A 366 -12.76 -1.78 19.07
N GLY A 367 -13.26 -0.59 18.74
CA GLY A 367 -14.63 -0.37 18.31
C GLY A 367 -14.85 -0.47 16.80
N GLU A 368 -13.79 -0.61 15.99
CA GLU A 368 -13.91 -0.70 14.54
C GLU A 368 -14.35 -2.10 14.11
N ARG A 369 -15.31 -2.13 13.18
CA ARG A 369 -15.94 -3.38 12.71
C ARG A 369 -15.63 -3.66 11.24
N ASP A 370 -15.18 -2.66 10.50
CA ASP A 370 -14.74 -2.84 9.13
C ASP A 370 -13.35 -3.51 9.10
N GLN A 371 -13.29 -4.69 8.50
CA GLN A 371 -12.08 -5.53 8.50
C GLN A 371 -10.91 -4.94 7.70
N GLU A 372 -11.19 -4.26 6.57
CA GLU A 372 -10.17 -3.60 5.74
C GLU A 372 -9.55 -2.45 6.51
N LEU A 373 -10.40 -1.70 7.23
CA LEU A 373 -9.96 -0.59 8.05
C LEU A 373 -9.14 -1.06 9.27
N VAL A 374 -9.58 -2.12 9.96
CA VAL A 374 -8.82 -2.72 11.07
C VAL A 374 -7.43 -3.18 10.58
N GLU A 375 -7.36 -3.91 9.46
CA GLU A 375 -6.10 -4.40 8.89
C GLU A 375 -5.18 -3.25 8.49
N THR A 376 -5.70 -2.20 7.85
CA THR A 376 -4.96 -1.00 7.46
C THR A 376 -4.40 -0.24 8.66
N ILE A 377 -5.21 0.00 9.70
CA ILE A 377 -4.77 0.71 10.91
C ILE A 377 -3.70 -0.11 11.63
N LEU A 378 -3.87 -1.43 11.76
CA LEU A 378 -2.88 -2.30 12.41
C LEU A 378 -1.54 -2.33 11.67
N GLY A 379 -1.57 -2.35 10.33
CA GLY A 379 -0.36 -2.21 9.51
C GLY A 379 0.38 -0.90 9.77
N ASN A 380 -0.36 0.22 9.82
CA ASN A 380 0.22 1.54 10.13
C ASN A 380 0.74 1.63 11.58
N VAL A 381 0.06 1.01 12.54
CA VAL A 381 0.51 0.91 13.93
C VAL A 381 1.83 0.13 14.04
N GLN A 382 1.94 -1.02 13.37
CA GLN A 382 3.18 -1.78 13.30
C GLN A 382 4.30 -0.97 12.64
N ALA A 383 4.01 -0.25 11.55
CA ALA A 383 4.98 0.63 10.90
C ALA A 383 5.41 1.79 11.82
N ALA A 384 4.50 2.39 12.59
CA ALA A 384 4.80 3.43 13.55
C ALA A 384 5.78 2.93 14.63
N ILE A 385 5.49 1.77 15.25
CA ILE A 385 6.33 1.14 16.26
C ILE A 385 7.70 0.73 15.69
N GLY A 386 7.70 0.13 14.50
CA GLY A 386 8.89 -0.39 13.84
C GLY A 386 9.82 0.68 13.28
N ARG A 387 9.29 1.84 12.85
CA ARG A 387 10.06 2.84 12.10
C ARG A 387 10.07 4.23 12.73
N TYR A 388 8.94 4.72 13.22
CA TYR A 388 8.74 6.13 13.58
C TYR A 388 8.69 6.43 15.09
N LEU A 389 8.86 5.41 15.92
CA LEU A 389 8.91 5.53 17.36
C LEU A 389 10.36 5.47 17.87
N PRO A 390 10.76 6.32 18.85
CA PRO A 390 12.05 6.17 19.54
C PRO A 390 12.20 4.78 20.15
N ASP A 391 13.40 4.21 20.07
CA ASP A 391 13.66 2.82 20.52
C ASP A 391 13.28 2.61 21.99
N ALA A 392 13.48 3.62 22.85
CA ALA A 392 13.16 3.56 24.28
C ALA A 392 11.66 3.36 24.58
N LEU A 393 10.77 3.80 23.68
CA LEU A 393 9.32 3.68 23.84
C LEU A 393 8.75 2.42 23.18
N ARG A 394 9.57 1.71 22.39
CA ARG A 394 9.09 0.66 21.49
C ARG A 394 8.39 -0.47 22.22
N GLN A 395 9.02 -1.05 23.25
CA GLN A 395 8.44 -2.16 24.01
C GLN A 395 7.17 -1.75 24.74
N GLU A 396 7.19 -0.62 25.46
CA GLU A 396 6.04 -0.12 26.20
C GLU A 396 4.83 0.09 25.28
N ARG A 397 5.02 0.76 24.15
CA ARG A 397 3.93 1.09 23.22
C ARG A 397 3.44 -0.13 22.45
N ALA A 398 4.32 -1.04 22.06
CA ALA A 398 3.91 -2.29 21.43
C ALA A 398 3.09 -3.14 22.40
N HIS A 399 3.52 -3.25 23.66
CA HIS A 399 2.77 -3.95 24.71
C HIS A 399 1.38 -3.32 24.91
N ALA A 400 1.30 -2.00 25.04
CA ALA A 400 0.02 -1.30 25.22
C ALA A 400 -0.98 -1.57 24.08
N VAL A 401 -0.53 -1.57 22.83
CA VAL A 401 -1.37 -1.93 21.67
C VAL A 401 -1.69 -3.42 21.68
N SER A 402 -0.75 -4.29 22.07
CA SER A 402 -1.00 -5.73 22.17
C SER A 402 -2.12 -6.07 23.17
N GLU A 403 -2.25 -5.32 24.28
CA GLU A 403 -3.36 -5.45 25.23
C GLU A 403 -4.71 -5.05 24.61
N VAL A 404 -4.71 -4.06 23.72
CA VAL A 404 -5.91 -3.71 22.94
C VAL A 404 -6.25 -4.84 21.96
N ALA A 405 -5.27 -5.31 21.20
CA ALA A 405 -5.45 -6.41 20.25
C ALA A 405 -5.94 -7.70 20.92
N TRP A 406 -5.44 -8.00 22.13
CA TRP A 406 -5.90 -9.14 22.92
C TRP A 406 -7.37 -9.00 23.34
N ARG A 407 -7.78 -7.83 23.88
CA ARG A 407 -9.19 -7.58 24.24
C ARG A 407 -10.12 -7.60 23.03
N ALA A 408 -9.69 -7.00 21.92
CA ALA A 408 -10.43 -7.02 20.67
C ALA A 408 -10.57 -8.45 20.12
N LEU A 409 -9.52 -9.27 20.16
CA LEU A 409 -9.57 -10.68 19.77
C LEU A 409 -10.62 -11.47 20.57
N GLN A 410 -10.70 -11.23 21.88
CA GLN A 410 -11.64 -11.93 22.76
C GLN A 410 -13.11 -11.57 22.51
N THR A 411 -13.37 -10.34 22.04
CA THR A 411 -14.73 -9.82 21.83
C THR A 411 -15.16 -9.80 20.36
N ALA A 412 -14.22 -10.00 19.43
CA ALA A 412 -14.47 -10.02 18.00
C ALA A 412 -15.46 -11.15 17.62
N PRO A 413 -16.35 -10.90 16.65
CA PRO A 413 -17.21 -11.94 16.11
C PRO A 413 -16.37 -13.06 15.49
N THR A 414 -16.85 -14.29 15.60
CA THR A 414 -16.19 -15.45 14.97
C THR A 414 -16.04 -15.22 13.47
N GLY A 415 -14.82 -15.36 12.95
CA GLY A 415 -14.48 -15.13 11.54
C GLY A 415 -13.22 -14.29 11.37
N ASP A 416 -13.18 -13.49 10.32
CA ASP A 416 -11.96 -12.86 9.81
C ASP A 416 -11.35 -11.84 10.78
N LEU A 417 -12.18 -11.09 11.51
CA LEU A 417 -11.68 -10.15 12.51
C LEU A 417 -10.84 -10.86 13.59
N GLN A 418 -11.22 -12.06 14.03
CA GLN A 418 -10.40 -12.83 14.98
C GLN A 418 -9.04 -13.19 14.37
N ILE A 419 -8.99 -13.55 13.09
CA ILE A 419 -7.74 -13.87 12.39
C ILE A 419 -6.86 -12.62 12.28
N ILE A 420 -7.44 -11.48 11.90
CA ILE A 420 -6.73 -10.18 11.80
C ILE A 420 -6.16 -9.78 13.16
N TRP A 421 -6.95 -9.83 14.23
CA TRP A 421 -6.50 -9.51 15.58
C TRP A 421 -5.43 -10.47 16.10
N ALA A 422 -5.56 -11.78 15.85
CA ALA A 422 -4.57 -12.76 16.25
C ALA A 422 -3.22 -12.55 15.55
N ARG A 423 -3.23 -12.30 14.22
CA ARG A 423 -2.01 -11.99 13.46
C ARG A 423 -1.37 -10.69 13.93
N ALA A 424 -2.18 -9.66 14.20
CA ALA A 424 -1.67 -8.40 14.73
C ALA A 424 -1.06 -8.55 16.13
N LEU A 425 -1.68 -9.35 17.01
CA LEU A 425 -1.14 -9.66 18.32
C LEU A 425 0.23 -10.34 18.22
N ILE A 426 0.39 -11.30 17.32
CA ILE A 426 1.69 -11.95 17.04
C ILE A 426 2.71 -10.93 16.52
N GLY A 427 2.34 -10.07 15.58
CA GLY A 427 3.24 -9.03 15.05
C GLY A 427 3.63 -7.94 16.05
N LEU A 428 2.81 -7.71 17.08
CA LEU A 428 3.08 -6.75 18.16
C LEU A 428 3.86 -7.36 19.33
N ALA A 429 3.99 -8.69 19.39
CA ALA A 429 4.69 -9.40 20.45
C ALA A 429 6.22 -9.23 20.32
N ILE A 430 6.73 -8.16 20.92
CA ILE A 430 8.16 -7.80 20.86
C ILE A 430 8.87 -7.83 22.22
N SER A 431 8.21 -8.34 23.25
CA SER A 431 8.80 -8.60 24.56
C SER A 431 8.66 -10.08 24.90
N PRO A 432 9.59 -10.69 25.69
CA PRO A 432 9.45 -12.10 26.07
C PRO A 432 8.08 -12.44 26.69
N PRO A 433 7.50 -11.63 27.61
CA PRO A 433 6.16 -11.90 28.14
C PRO A 433 5.04 -11.90 27.08
N ASP A 434 5.10 -10.98 26.10
CA ASP A 434 4.10 -10.93 25.02
C ASP A 434 4.26 -12.12 24.08
N ILE A 435 5.51 -12.51 23.78
CA ILE A 435 5.84 -13.67 22.94
C ILE A 435 5.35 -14.97 23.59
N GLU A 436 5.55 -15.12 24.91
CA GLU A 436 5.02 -16.26 25.66
C GLU A 436 3.48 -16.30 25.64
N ARG A 437 2.81 -15.14 25.73
CA ARG A 437 1.34 -15.08 25.64
C ARG A 437 0.83 -15.56 24.28
N VAL A 438 1.42 -15.07 23.18
CA VAL A 438 0.99 -15.50 21.84
C VAL A 438 1.34 -16.97 21.55
N ALA A 439 2.42 -17.48 22.15
CA ALA A 439 2.68 -18.92 22.13
C ALA A 439 1.58 -19.72 22.81
N ARG A 440 1.16 -19.32 24.02
CA ARG A 440 0.07 -19.99 24.72
C ARG A 440 -1.25 -19.95 23.94
N LEU A 441 -1.51 -18.87 23.20
CA LEU A 441 -2.65 -18.78 22.28
C LEU A 441 -2.54 -19.81 21.14
N VAL A 442 -1.39 -19.84 20.45
CA VAL A 442 -1.14 -20.73 19.30
C VAL A 442 -1.07 -22.21 19.69
N ASP A 443 -0.61 -22.50 20.91
CA ASP A 443 -0.56 -23.86 21.47
C ASP A 443 -1.91 -24.33 22.04
N GLY A 444 -2.90 -23.44 22.12
CA GLY A 444 -4.25 -23.74 22.61
C GLY A 444 -4.39 -23.71 24.13
N GLU A 445 -3.38 -23.27 24.88
CA GLU A 445 -3.46 -23.06 26.33
C GLU A 445 -4.31 -21.84 26.69
N LEU A 446 -4.28 -20.80 25.85
CA LEU A 446 -5.18 -19.66 25.91
C LEU A 446 -6.20 -19.81 24.76
N ALA A 447 -7.39 -20.28 25.08
CA ALA A 447 -8.43 -20.52 24.09
C ALA A 447 -9.23 -19.23 23.80
N VAL A 448 -9.43 -18.94 22.51
CA VAL A 448 -10.41 -17.96 22.01
C VAL A 448 -11.41 -18.73 21.17
N ALA A 449 -12.69 -18.71 21.58
CA ALA A 449 -13.73 -19.47 20.91
C ALA A 449 -13.88 -19.04 19.43
N GLY A 450 -13.84 -20.00 18.52
CA GLY A 450 -14.00 -19.77 17.08
C GLY A 450 -12.73 -19.33 16.34
N LEU A 451 -11.64 -19.01 17.05
CA LEU A 451 -10.37 -18.64 16.41
C LEU A 451 -9.70 -19.89 15.79
N ALA A 452 -9.50 -19.85 14.48
CA ALA A 452 -8.66 -20.81 13.78
C ALA A 452 -7.19 -20.39 13.86
N ILE A 453 -6.34 -21.23 14.47
CA ILE A 453 -4.88 -21.05 14.46
C ILE A 453 -4.31 -21.70 13.20
N ASP A 454 -3.85 -20.87 12.27
CA ASP A 454 -3.23 -21.31 11.01
C ASP A 454 -1.75 -21.66 11.17
N GLN A 455 -1.18 -22.30 10.15
CA GLN A 455 0.22 -22.74 10.19
C GLN A 455 1.22 -21.56 10.12
N GLU A 456 0.84 -20.45 9.48
CA GLU A 456 1.67 -19.25 9.41
C GLU A 456 1.80 -18.56 10.78
N MET A 457 0.74 -18.53 11.59
CA MET A 457 0.77 -18.07 12.97
C MET A 457 1.72 -18.91 13.82
N ARG A 458 1.71 -20.25 13.63
CA ARG A 458 2.63 -21.16 14.33
C ARG A 458 4.08 -20.89 13.99
N TRP A 459 4.38 -20.76 12.71
CA TRP A 459 5.72 -20.41 12.23
C TRP A 459 6.16 -19.04 12.71
N ALA A 460 5.29 -18.03 12.70
CA ALA A 460 5.59 -16.69 13.19
C ALA A 460 6.02 -16.72 14.66
N VAL A 461 5.29 -17.43 15.52
CA VAL A 461 5.67 -17.62 16.93
C VAL A 461 6.99 -18.41 17.06
N ALA A 462 7.21 -19.45 16.26
CA ALA A 462 8.47 -20.20 16.28
C ALA A 462 9.68 -19.32 15.92
N VAL A 463 9.53 -18.48 14.90
CA VAL A 463 10.55 -17.51 14.49
C VAL A 463 10.79 -16.46 15.59
N LEU A 464 9.74 -15.96 16.27
CA LEU A 464 9.89 -15.08 17.43
C LEU A 464 10.69 -15.73 18.56
N TYR A 465 10.37 -16.98 18.92
CA TYR A 465 11.10 -17.74 19.95
C TYR A 465 12.59 -17.87 19.61
N VAL A 466 12.91 -18.20 18.36
CA VAL A 466 14.30 -18.32 17.92
C VAL A 466 14.99 -16.96 17.90
N GLY A 467 14.36 -15.94 17.33
CA GLY A 467 14.89 -14.57 17.26
C GLY A 467 15.16 -13.94 18.62
N TYR A 468 14.34 -14.23 19.63
CA TYR A 468 14.54 -13.75 20.99
C TYR A 468 15.43 -14.66 21.85
N GLY A 469 15.85 -15.82 21.33
CA GLY A 469 16.64 -16.79 22.08
C GLY A 469 15.89 -17.38 23.28
N LEU A 470 14.57 -17.53 23.18
CA LEU A 470 13.74 -17.99 24.29
C LEU A 470 13.93 -19.50 24.57
N PRO A 471 13.77 -19.95 25.83
CA PRO A 471 13.77 -21.37 26.15
C PRO A 471 12.72 -22.14 25.34
N GLY A 472 13.07 -23.36 24.90
CA GLY A 472 12.17 -24.20 24.11
C GLY A 472 12.11 -23.86 22.61
N ALA A 473 12.83 -22.83 22.13
CA ALA A 473 12.82 -22.43 20.72
C ALA A 473 13.14 -23.58 19.76
N GLN A 474 14.17 -24.38 20.06
CA GLN A 474 14.55 -25.54 19.22
C GLN A 474 13.49 -26.64 19.20
N GLN A 475 12.83 -26.89 20.33
CA GLN A 475 11.74 -27.87 20.42
C GLN A 475 10.53 -27.42 19.60
N ARG A 476 10.14 -26.13 19.73
CA ARG A 476 9.07 -25.53 18.92
C ARG A 476 9.40 -25.63 17.43
N LEU A 477 10.63 -25.25 17.06
CA LEU A 477 11.07 -25.30 15.66
C LEU A 477 11.02 -26.72 15.08
N ALA A 478 11.48 -27.72 15.84
CA ALA A 478 11.41 -29.12 15.42
C ALA A 478 9.96 -29.61 15.26
N ALA A 479 9.06 -29.19 16.15
CA ALA A 479 7.64 -29.54 16.07
C ALA A 479 6.96 -28.94 14.83
N GLU A 480 7.23 -27.66 14.51
CA GLU A 480 6.66 -27.03 13.31
C GLU A 480 7.24 -27.62 12.03
N ARG A 481 8.54 -27.91 11.98
CA ARG A 481 9.17 -28.60 10.85
C ARG A 481 8.55 -29.96 10.58
N ALA A 482 8.22 -30.72 11.62
CA ALA A 482 7.57 -32.02 11.47
C ALA A 482 6.11 -31.89 11.02
N ARG A 483 5.42 -30.81 11.42
CA ARG A 483 4.02 -30.53 11.07
C ARG A 483 3.87 -30.04 9.63
N ASP A 484 4.82 -29.22 9.16
CA ASP A 484 4.77 -28.57 7.86
C ASP A 484 6.05 -28.87 7.04
N PRO A 485 6.07 -30.00 6.31
CA PRO A 485 7.19 -30.38 5.45
C PRO A 485 7.17 -29.69 4.07
N SER A 486 6.32 -28.69 3.88
CA SER A 486 6.15 -28.02 2.59
C SER A 486 7.24 -26.98 2.31
N ASP A 487 7.25 -26.43 1.09
CA ASP A 487 8.12 -25.30 0.73
C ASP A 487 7.96 -24.10 1.69
N ARG A 488 6.71 -23.71 2.05
CA ARG A 488 6.46 -22.62 3.00
C ARG A 488 7.06 -22.92 4.37
N GLY A 489 6.93 -24.16 4.85
CA GLY A 489 7.56 -24.62 6.09
C GLY A 489 9.08 -24.59 6.01
N GLN A 490 9.67 -24.97 4.87
CA GLN A 490 11.11 -24.88 4.63
C GLN A 490 11.60 -23.43 4.63
N ARG A 491 10.87 -22.51 4.00
CA ARG A 491 11.17 -21.06 4.03
C ARG A 491 11.09 -20.50 5.45
N ALA A 492 10.05 -20.85 6.20
CA ALA A 492 9.90 -20.43 7.60
C ALA A 492 11.02 -20.98 8.49
N LEU A 493 11.42 -22.24 8.27
CA LEU A 493 12.56 -22.86 8.95
C LEU A 493 13.86 -22.11 8.66
N LEU A 494 14.17 -21.82 7.39
CA LEU A 494 15.38 -21.06 7.02
C LEU A 494 15.38 -19.65 7.61
N ARG A 495 14.22 -18.99 7.64
CA ARG A 495 14.06 -17.72 8.35
C ARG A 495 14.38 -17.86 9.84
N ALA A 496 13.86 -18.90 10.50
CA ALA A 496 14.13 -19.15 11.91
C ALA A 496 15.61 -19.44 12.16
N GLU A 497 16.24 -20.28 11.35
CA GLU A 497 17.66 -20.63 11.46
C GLU A 497 18.57 -19.40 11.31
N ALA A 498 18.26 -18.49 10.38
CA ALA A 498 18.98 -17.21 10.26
C ALA A 498 18.67 -16.22 11.40
N SER A 499 17.59 -16.44 12.14
CA SER A 499 17.16 -15.60 13.28
C SER A 499 17.90 -15.89 14.58
N VAL A 500 18.62 -17.01 14.72
CA VAL A 500 19.29 -17.37 15.98
C VAL A 500 20.23 -16.24 16.45
N PRO A 501 20.15 -15.79 17.72
CA PRO A 501 20.98 -14.72 18.28
C PRO A 501 22.41 -15.21 18.61
N ASP A 502 23.10 -15.75 17.60
CA ASP A 502 24.46 -16.28 17.71
C ASP A 502 25.37 -15.71 16.61
N ALA A 503 26.55 -15.24 16.99
CA ALA A 503 27.47 -14.57 16.06
C ALA A 503 27.97 -15.50 14.95
N ALA A 504 28.21 -16.78 15.25
CA ALA A 504 28.66 -17.75 14.26
C ALA A 504 27.53 -18.13 13.29
N VAL A 505 26.27 -18.17 13.76
CA VAL A 505 25.10 -18.32 12.88
C VAL A 505 24.98 -17.13 11.93
N LYS A 506 25.06 -15.89 12.43
CA LYS A 506 25.01 -14.69 11.58
C LYS A 506 26.13 -14.67 10.55
N ALA A 507 27.35 -15.04 10.94
CA ALA A 507 28.49 -15.08 10.03
C ALA A 507 28.28 -16.10 8.90
N ARG A 508 27.88 -17.33 9.24
CA ARG A 508 27.59 -18.37 8.24
C ARG A 508 26.43 -17.98 7.32
N ALA A 509 25.35 -17.40 7.85
CA ALA A 509 24.23 -16.94 7.04
C ALA A 509 24.68 -15.88 6.03
N TRP A 510 25.45 -14.88 6.49
CA TRP A 510 26.00 -13.83 5.63
C TRP A 510 26.90 -14.38 4.51
N GLU A 511 27.81 -15.30 4.84
CA GLU A 511 28.66 -15.97 3.85
C GLU A 511 27.84 -16.71 2.80
N ARG A 512 26.78 -17.43 3.22
CA ARG A 512 25.89 -18.14 2.29
C ARG A 512 25.08 -17.19 1.42
N PHE A 513 24.62 -16.05 1.95
CA PHE A 513 23.91 -15.04 1.16
C PHE A 513 24.77 -14.56 -0.01
N LEU A 514 26.05 -14.28 0.23
CA LEU A 514 26.94 -13.80 -0.84
C LEU A 514 27.45 -14.94 -1.74
N GLY A 515 27.55 -16.15 -1.21
CA GLY A 515 28.00 -17.36 -1.91
C GLY A 515 26.90 -18.13 -2.63
N GLU A 516 26.75 -19.40 -2.25
CA GLU A 516 25.87 -20.40 -2.89
C GLU A 516 24.36 -20.24 -2.61
N GLY A 517 23.98 -19.41 -1.65
CA GLY A 517 22.60 -19.27 -1.22
C GLY A 517 22.02 -20.54 -0.58
N TYR A 518 20.70 -20.68 -0.68
CA TYR A 518 19.92 -21.77 -0.07
C TYR A 518 19.16 -22.59 -1.13
N GLY A 519 19.70 -22.70 -2.34
CA GLY A 519 19.14 -23.50 -3.43
C GLY A 519 18.30 -22.69 -4.43
N SER A 520 17.33 -21.91 -3.96
CA SER A 520 16.55 -20.98 -4.78
C SER A 520 16.61 -19.54 -4.25
N LEU A 521 16.20 -18.58 -5.08
CA LEU A 521 16.06 -17.19 -4.65
C LEU A 521 15.05 -17.05 -3.49
N HIS A 522 13.92 -17.77 -3.54
CA HIS A 522 12.88 -17.69 -2.50
C HIS A 522 13.35 -18.24 -1.15
N LEU A 523 14.07 -19.36 -1.17
CA LEU A 523 14.69 -19.93 0.04
C LEU A 523 15.77 -19.00 0.60
N THR A 524 16.58 -18.41 -0.27
CA THR A 524 17.63 -17.47 0.14
C THR A 524 17.04 -16.18 0.71
N ALA A 525 16.01 -15.61 0.07
CA ALA A 525 15.30 -14.43 0.54
C ALA A 525 14.57 -14.70 1.87
N ALA A 526 14.04 -15.92 2.08
CA ALA A 526 13.45 -16.30 3.36
C ALA A 526 14.48 -16.28 4.50
N ALA A 527 15.67 -16.83 4.26
CA ALA A 527 16.79 -16.79 5.19
C ALA A 527 17.28 -15.35 5.45
N MET A 528 17.43 -14.52 4.41
CA MET A 528 17.78 -13.10 4.55
C MET A 528 16.77 -12.35 5.43
N GLY A 529 15.47 -12.63 5.27
CA GLY A 529 14.41 -12.04 6.08
C GLY A 529 14.43 -12.44 7.56
N GLY A 530 15.26 -13.42 7.98
CA GLY A 530 15.51 -13.76 9.37
C GLY A 530 16.74 -13.08 9.98
N PHE A 531 17.52 -12.33 9.19
CA PHE A 531 18.82 -11.86 9.61
C PHE A 531 18.76 -10.73 10.64
N HIS A 532 17.92 -9.71 10.39
CA HIS A 532 17.84 -8.50 11.21
C HIS A 532 16.75 -8.60 12.28
N TRP A 533 17.15 -8.37 13.53
CA TRP A 533 16.24 -8.30 14.68
C TRP A 533 16.59 -7.09 15.52
N TRP A 534 15.59 -6.31 15.91
CA TRP A 534 15.83 -5.08 16.67
C TRP A 534 16.47 -5.37 18.05
N VAL A 535 16.10 -6.47 18.71
CA VAL A 535 16.74 -6.93 19.96
C VAL A 535 18.17 -7.42 19.77
N GLN A 536 18.55 -7.77 18.55
CA GLN A 536 19.90 -8.23 18.18
C GLN A 536 20.74 -7.10 17.55
N ARG A 537 20.33 -5.83 17.68
CA ARG A 537 20.97 -4.68 17.01
C ARG A 537 22.49 -4.61 17.16
N GLU A 538 23.02 -5.00 18.33
CA GLU A 538 24.45 -5.00 18.62
C GLU A 538 25.16 -6.21 17.99
N LEU A 539 24.50 -7.37 17.97
CA LEU A 539 25.00 -8.58 17.32
C LEU A 539 25.19 -8.37 15.81
N VAL A 540 24.25 -7.68 15.17
CA VAL A 540 24.29 -7.40 13.72
C VAL A 540 24.97 -6.08 13.36
N ALA A 541 25.47 -5.30 14.34
CA ALA A 541 26.13 -4.02 14.09
C ALA A 541 27.31 -4.09 13.09
N PRO A 542 28.19 -5.12 13.12
CA PRO A 542 29.27 -5.24 12.14
C PRO A 542 28.80 -5.40 10.69
N TYR A 543 27.56 -5.84 10.48
CA TYR A 543 27.01 -6.09 9.14
C TYR A 543 26.47 -4.83 8.46
N VAL A 544 26.40 -3.71 9.17
CA VAL A 544 26.10 -2.41 8.56
C VAL A 544 27.17 -2.07 7.53
N GLU A 545 28.45 -2.07 7.93
CA GLU A 545 29.55 -1.79 6.99
C GLU A 545 29.70 -2.90 5.95
N ARG A 546 29.59 -4.18 6.36
CA ARG A 546 29.67 -5.31 5.40
C ARG A 546 28.60 -5.23 4.32
N PHE A 547 27.40 -4.73 4.64
CA PHE A 547 26.36 -4.50 3.65
C PHE A 547 26.82 -3.47 2.61
N PHE A 548 27.33 -2.32 3.04
CA PHE A 548 27.77 -1.27 2.12
C PHE A 548 29.01 -1.68 1.32
N GLU A 549 29.88 -2.53 1.87
CA GLU A 549 31.01 -3.14 1.13
C GLU A 549 30.52 -4.15 0.08
N ALA A 550 29.52 -4.97 0.41
CA ALA A 550 29.03 -6.03 -0.46
C ALA A 550 28.05 -5.54 -1.55
N ALA A 551 27.31 -4.45 -1.29
CA ALA A 551 26.23 -4.01 -2.17
C ALA A 551 26.70 -3.76 -3.62
N PRO A 552 27.78 -3.02 -3.91
CA PRO A 552 28.25 -2.84 -5.30
C PRO A 552 28.53 -4.16 -6.01
N LEU A 553 29.20 -5.09 -5.33
CA LEU A 553 29.54 -6.40 -5.89
C LEU A 553 28.30 -7.25 -6.15
N VAL A 554 27.31 -7.22 -5.25
CA VAL A 554 26.05 -7.95 -5.45
C VAL A 554 25.30 -7.42 -6.68
N PHE A 555 25.21 -6.09 -6.83
CA PHE A 555 24.52 -5.47 -7.96
C PHE A 555 25.30 -5.58 -9.29
N GLU A 556 26.60 -5.86 -9.23
CA GLU A 556 27.43 -6.13 -10.40
C GLU A 556 27.36 -7.59 -10.84
N GLN A 557 27.38 -8.54 -9.90
CA GLN A 557 27.64 -9.95 -10.18
C GLN A 557 26.43 -10.87 -10.10
N LYS A 558 25.35 -10.46 -9.43
CA LYS A 558 24.14 -11.28 -9.24
C LYS A 558 23.01 -10.81 -10.15
N GLU A 559 22.04 -11.69 -10.38
CA GLU A 559 20.81 -11.35 -11.09
C GLU A 559 20.06 -10.21 -10.38
N LYS A 560 19.30 -9.42 -11.15
CA LYS A 560 18.64 -8.20 -10.66
C LYS A 560 17.67 -8.51 -9.52
N GLU A 561 16.91 -9.58 -9.65
CA GLU A 561 15.92 -10.07 -8.68
C GLU A 561 16.60 -10.46 -7.36
N PHE A 562 17.77 -11.08 -7.45
CA PHE A 562 18.59 -11.38 -6.28
C PHE A 562 19.10 -10.10 -5.61
N ALA A 563 19.68 -9.17 -6.38
CA ALA A 563 20.23 -7.93 -5.86
C ALA A 563 19.17 -7.07 -5.15
N GLN A 564 17.96 -6.99 -5.72
CA GLN A 564 16.81 -6.33 -5.09
C GLN A 564 16.38 -7.04 -3.80
N SER A 565 16.30 -8.38 -3.82
CA SER A 565 15.95 -9.17 -2.63
C SER A 565 16.99 -8.99 -1.51
N PHE A 566 18.28 -9.00 -1.87
CA PHE A 566 19.39 -8.75 -0.96
C PHE A 566 19.28 -7.35 -0.34
N PHE A 567 19.10 -6.32 -1.17
CA PHE A 567 18.99 -4.94 -0.70
C PHE A 567 17.78 -4.75 0.21
N GLY A 568 16.60 -5.19 -0.23
CA GLY A 568 15.35 -5.04 0.52
C GLY A 568 15.36 -5.78 1.86
N ALA A 569 16.01 -6.94 1.94
CA ALA A 569 16.08 -7.72 3.17
C ALA A 569 17.22 -7.31 4.11
N LEU A 570 18.36 -6.86 3.58
CA LEU A 570 19.60 -6.68 4.37
C LEU A 570 20.06 -5.23 4.51
N PHE A 571 19.51 -4.26 3.76
CA PHE A 571 19.78 -2.85 4.03
C PHE A 571 19.43 -2.55 5.50
N PRO A 572 20.28 -1.85 6.26
CA PRO A 572 20.13 -1.68 7.70
C PRO A 572 19.04 -0.66 8.08
N SER A 573 17.84 -0.75 7.51
CA SER A 573 16.73 0.21 7.71
C SER A 573 16.22 0.26 9.16
N GLY A 574 16.46 -0.78 9.96
CA GLY A 574 16.13 -0.80 11.39
C GLY A 574 17.03 0.10 12.24
N ARG A 575 18.19 0.51 11.71
CA ARG A 575 19.15 1.42 12.34
C ARG A 575 18.82 2.85 11.91
N VAL A 576 17.80 3.42 12.55
CA VAL A 576 17.33 4.80 12.26
C VAL A 576 18.29 5.82 12.89
N GLU A 577 19.47 5.93 12.30
CA GLU A 577 20.63 6.66 12.82
C GLU A 577 21.24 7.52 11.70
N GLN A 578 21.68 8.74 12.02
CA GLN A 578 22.32 9.63 11.05
C GLN A 578 23.57 8.99 10.42
N ALA A 579 24.34 8.22 11.19
CA ALA A 579 25.55 7.55 10.70
C ALA A 579 25.28 6.56 9.54
N VAL A 580 24.13 5.88 9.55
CA VAL A 580 23.74 4.95 8.48
C VAL A 580 23.34 5.72 7.22
N LEU A 581 22.63 6.84 7.39
CA LEU A 581 22.28 7.74 6.29
C LEU A 581 23.56 8.29 5.65
N ASP A 582 24.48 8.86 6.45
CA ASP A 582 25.75 9.40 5.98
C ASP A 582 26.58 8.33 5.25
N ARG A 583 26.59 7.08 5.76
CA ARG A 583 27.32 5.98 5.12
C ARG A 583 26.73 5.61 3.76
N SER A 584 25.41 5.58 3.65
CA SER A 584 24.68 5.32 2.41
C SER A 584 24.88 6.44 1.39
N GLU A 585 24.87 7.71 1.83
CA GLU A 585 25.18 8.88 0.99
C GLU A 585 26.62 8.86 0.49
N ARG A 586 27.59 8.44 1.32
CA ARG A 586 28.97 8.21 0.86
C ARG A 586 29.05 7.17 -0.24
N LEU A 587 28.39 6.01 -0.07
CA LEU A 587 28.36 4.99 -1.12
C LEU A 587 27.73 5.53 -2.40
N LEU A 588 26.63 6.27 -2.28
CA LEU A 588 25.94 6.90 -3.42
C LEU A 588 26.85 7.87 -4.19
N ALA A 589 27.74 8.58 -3.49
CA ALA A 589 28.75 9.45 -4.10
C ALA A 589 29.89 8.65 -4.73
N GLU A 590 30.37 7.59 -4.06
CA GLU A 590 31.44 6.71 -4.54
C GLU A 590 31.09 6.00 -5.85
N ILE A 591 29.85 5.51 -5.98
CA ILE A 591 29.41 4.80 -7.19
C ILE A 591 29.10 5.74 -8.37
N GLY A 592 28.94 7.04 -8.14
CA GLY A 592 28.59 8.02 -9.16
C GLY A 592 27.32 7.65 -9.94
N ASP A 593 27.45 7.57 -11.27
CA ASP A 593 26.38 7.17 -12.19
C ASP A 593 26.37 5.65 -12.50
N GLY A 594 27.27 4.89 -11.86
CA GLY A 594 27.29 3.43 -11.96
C GLY A 594 26.10 2.77 -11.26
N TRP A 595 25.73 1.57 -11.72
CA TRP A 595 24.68 0.70 -11.16
C TRP A 595 23.34 1.43 -10.87
N PRO A 596 22.58 1.80 -11.92
CA PRO A 596 21.35 2.60 -11.78
C PRO A 596 20.34 2.05 -10.76
N LEU A 597 20.19 0.74 -10.70
CA LEU A 597 19.28 0.07 -9.77
C LEU A 597 19.75 0.19 -8.30
N LEU A 598 21.06 0.04 -8.02
CA LEU A 598 21.61 0.26 -6.67
C LEU A 598 21.46 1.73 -6.28
N ARG A 599 21.78 2.64 -7.21
CA ARG A 599 21.63 4.08 -7.01
C ARG A 599 20.19 4.45 -6.64
N ARG A 600 19.19 3.94 -7.37
CA ARG A 600 17.77 4.13 -7.04
C ARG A 600 17.45 3.57 -5.65
N SER A 601 17.86 2.34 -5.36
CA SER A 601 17.61 1.68 -4.08
C SER A 601 18.18 2.47 -2.88
N LEU A 602 19.41 2.98 -2.99
CA LEU A 602 20.04 3.82 -1.97
C LEU A 602 19.30 5.15 -1.79
N ARG A 603 18.92 5.82 -2.89
CA ARG A 603 18.19 7.10 -2.82
C ARG A 603 16.84 6.97 -2.12
N GLU A 604 16.08 5.91 -2.44
CA GLU A 604 14.79 5.63 -1.79
C GLU A 604 14.96 5.27 -0.32
N ALA A 605 15.95 4.42 0.00
CA ALA A 605 16.26 4.05 1.38
C ALA A 605 16.71 5.26 2.21
N ASN A 606 17.49 6.18 1.63
CA ASN A 606 17.95 7.41 2.28
C ASN A 606 16.78 8.36 2.58
N ASP A 607 15.86 8.56 1.63
CA ASP A 607 14.67 9.40 1.85
C ASP A 607 13.81 8.85 3.00
N ASP A 608 13.54 7.55 3.00
CA ASP A 608 12.76 6.92 4.07
C ASP A 608 13.49 6.88 5.41
N LEU A 609 14.82 6.80 5.42
CA LEU A 609 15.64 6.86 6.64
C LEU A 609 15.66 8.28 7.22
N ALA A 610 15.88 9.29 6.38
CA ALA A 610 15.83 10.70 6.76
C ALA A 610 14.45 11.08 7.33
N ARG A 611 13.36 10.63 6.69
CA ARG A 611 12.00 10.79 7.21
C ARG A 611 11.84 10.12 8.57
N ALA A 612 12.32 8.89 8.72
CA ALA A 612 12.21 8.18 9.99
C ALA A 612 12.97 8.87 11.14
N ILE A 613 14.16 9.42 10.87
CA ILE A 613 14.93 10.22 11.84
C ILE A 613 14.11 11.44 12.29
N LYS A 614 13.53 12.20 11.35
CA LYS A 614 12.69 13.37 11.66
C LYS A 614 11.44 13.00 12.46
N CYS A 615 10.73 11.94 12.07
CA CYS A 615 9.56 11.44 12.81
C CYS A 615 9.91 11.05 14.25
N ARG A 616 11.03 10.35 14.47
CA ARG A 616 11.47 9.96 15.82
C ARG A 616 11.83 11.16 16.68
N ALA A 617 12.51 12.16 16.10
CA ALA A 617 12.81 13.41 16.79
C ALA A 617 11.52 14.16 17.19
N PHE A 618 10.55 14.26 16.28
CA PHE A 618 9.26 14.91 16.55
C PHE A 618 8.43 14.16 17.60
N ALA A 619 8.49 12.83 17.62
CA ALA A 619 7.84 12.03 18.66
C ALA A 619 8.47 12.26 20.05
N ALA A 620 9.78 12.48 20.12
CA ALA A 620 10.51 12.72 21.36
C ALA A 620 10.34 14.15 21.91
N SER A 621 9.98 15.13 21.08
CA SER A 621 9.99 16.55 21.46
C SER A 621 8.78 17.03 22.27
N GLY A 622 7.80 16.16 22.57
CA GLY A 622 6.60 16.56 23.31
C GLY A 622 6.40 15.84 24.65
N GLY A 623 7.51 15.70 25.39
CA GLY A 623 7.52 15.37 26.82
C GLY A 623 7.38 16.60 27.70
#